data_AF-A0A1W9IUR0-F1
#
_entry.id   AF-A0A1W9IUR0-F1
#
_cell.length_a   1.000
_cell.length_b   1.000
_cell.length_c   1.000
_cell.angle_alpha   90.00
_cell.angle_beta   90.00
_cell.angle_gamma   90.00
#
_symmetry.space_group_name_H-M   'P 1'
#
loop_
_entity.id
_entity.type
_entity.pdbx_description
1 polymer ?
#
loop_
_entity_poly.entity_id
_entity_poly.type
_entity_poly.pdbx_seq_one_letter_code
_entity_poly.pdbx_strand_id
1 'polypeptide(L)' 'MLLQRTGEARHIMGCAMWDTDRAFVEASIREHDPQATVEAIRKGLFFLFYGLEFDYELPAKILAAIEFTVISIAG' A
#
# COMPACT_ATOMS: atom_id res chain seq x y z
N MET A 1 2.94 -20.88 -16.43
CA MET A 1 2.01 -19.89 -17.03
C MET A 1 0.90 -19.58 -16.04
N LEU A 2 0.79 -18.33 -15.58
CA LEU A 2 -0.19 -17.90 -14.56
C LEU A 2 -1.64 -18.25 -14.95
N LEU A 3 -1.98 -18.10 -16.23
CA LEU A 3 -3.31 -18.37 -16.78
C LEU A 3 -3.70 -19.87 -16.82
N GLN A 4 -2.73 -20.77 -16.69
CA GLN A 4 -2.96 -22.22 -16.69
C GLN A 4 -3.32 -22.78 -15.30
N ARG A 5 -3.29 -21.94 -14.25
CA ARG A 5 -3.67 -22.32 -12.88
C ARG A 5 -5.17 -22.12 -12.66
N THR A 6 -5.76 -22.86 -11.71
CA THR A 6 -7.17 -22.67 -11.31
C THR A 6 -7.40 -21.25 -10.76
N GLY A 7 -8.65 -20.79 -10.78
CA GLY A 7 -9.01 -19.47 -10.23
C GLY A 7 -8.63 -19.33 -8.76
N GLU A 8 -8.87 -20.36 -7.95
CA GLU A 8 -8.49 -20.43 -6.55
C GLU A 8 -6.97 -20.33 -6.35
N ALA A 9 -6.18 -21.08 -7.12
CA ALA A 9 -4.72 -21.01 -7.04
C ALA A 9 -4.17 -19.64 -7.47
N ARG A 10 -4.84 -18.94 -8.39
CA ARG A 10 -4.50 -17.55 -8.74
C ARG A 10 -4.87 -16.58 -7.63
N HIS A 11 -6.02 -16.77 -6.98
CA HIS A 11 -6.47 -15.94 -5.86
C HIS A 11 -5.54 -16.04 -4.65
N ILE A 12 -5.18 -17.27 -4.23
CA ILE A 12 -4.24 -17.52 -3.14
C ILE A 12 -2.89 -16.87 -3.41
N MET A 13 -2.39 -16.98 -4.64
CA MET A 13 -1.15 -16.31 -5.05
C MET A 13 -1.27 -14.79 -4.98
N GLY A 14 -2.37 -14.21 -5.47
CA GLY A 14 -2.60 -12.77 -5.41
C GLY A 14 -2.59 -12.24 -3.99
N CYS A 15 -3.29 -12.92 -3.07
CA CYS A 15 -3.32 -12.54 -1.66
C CYS A 15 -1.94 -12.73 -0.99
N ALA A 16 -1.30 -13.89 -1.18
CA ALA A 16 0.00 -14.16 -0.58
C ALA A 16 1.10 -13.21 -1.09
N MET A 17 1.05 -12.85 -2.37
CA MET A 17 2.00 -11.91 -2.97
C MET A 17 1.77 -10.49 -2.45
N TRP A 18 0.51 -10.04 -2.37
CA TRP A 18 0.16 -8.75 -1.77
C TRP A 18 0.63 -8.62 -0.32
N ASP A 19 0.37 -9.63 0.51
CA ASP A 19 0.79 -9.65 1.91
C ASP A 19 2.32 -9.64 2.04
N THR A 20 3.01 -10.37 1.16
CA THR A 20 4.47 -10.42 1.11
C THR A 20 5.06 -9.07 0.72
N ASP A 21 4.55 -8.45 -0.36
CA ASP A 21 5.04 -7.15 -0.83
C ASP A 21 4.77 -6.06 0.20
N ARG A 22 3.60 -6.09 0.86
CA ARG A 22 3.29 -5.19 1.98
C ARG A 22 4.30 -5.33 3.12
N ALA A 23 4.62 -6.56 3.52
CA ALA A 23 5.58 -6.81 4.59
C ALA A 23 6.98 -6.29 4.24
N PHE A 24 7.42 -6.41 2.98
CA PHE A 24 8.69 -5.87 2.53
C PHE A 24 8.74 -4.34 2.56
N VAL A 25 7.69 -3.67 2.05
CA VAL A 25 7.62 -2.20 2.09
C VAL A 25 7.61 -1.70 3.54
N GLU A 26 6.83 -2.34 4.41
CA GLU A 26 6.77 -1.99 5.82
C GLU A 26 8.11 -2.20 6.53
N ALA A 27 8.83 -3.29 6.22
CA ALA A 27 10.17 -3.53 6.74
C ALA A 27 11.19 -2.48 6.27
N SER A 28 11.17 -2.13 4.98
CA SER A 28 12.06 -1.10 4.40
C SER A 28 11.82 0.28 5.02
N ILE A 29 10.55 0.66 5.23
CA ILE A 29 10.21 1.93 5.89
C ILE A 29 10.75 1.94 7.32
N ARG A 30 10.58 0.84 8.07
CA ARG A 30 11.06 0.76 9.46
C ARG A 30 12.57 0.65 9.59
N GLU A 31 13.26 0.14 8.58
CA GLU A 31 14.72 0.14 8.53
C GLU A 31 15.27 1.58 8.48
N HIS A 32 14.60 2.47 7.75
CA HIS A 32 14.97 3.89 7.66
C HIS A 32 14.45 4.73 8.83
N ASP A 33 13.23 4.48 9.27
CA ASP A 33 12.61 5.13 10.42
C ASP A 33 11.99 4.08 11.36
N PRO A 34 12.72 3.66 12.42
CA PRO A 34 12.23 2.67 13.37
C PRO A 34 10.96 3.07 14.12
N GLN A 35 10.62 4.37 14.15
CA GLN A 35 9.42 4.92 14.79
C GLN A 35 8.34 5.32 13.77
N ALA A 36 8.47 4.86 12.52
CA ALA A 36 7.53 5.16 11.45
C ALA A 36 6.09 4.88 11.92
N THR A 37 5.27 5.92 11.84
CA THR A 37 3.88 5.84 12.24
C THR A 37 3.09 4.96 11.26
N VAL A 38 1.93 4.48 11.70
CA VAL A 38 1.00 3.75 10.82
C VAL A 38 0.64 4.57 9.57
N GLU A 39 0.56 5.90 9.72
CA GLU A 39 0.30 6.81 8.61
C GLU A 39 1.46 6.85 7.60
N ALA A 40 2.71 6.94 8.08
CA ALA A 40 3.89 6.90 7.22
C ALA A 40 3.98 5.59 6.42
N ILE A 41 3.67 4.46 7.07
CA ILE A 41 3.61 3.15 6.41
C ILE A 41 2.52 3.11 5.34
N ARG A 42 1.32 3.62 5.62
CA ARG A 42 0.22 3.69 4.64
C ARG A 42 0.56 4.57 3.44
N LYS A 43 1.18 5.74 3.67
CA LYS A 43 1.66 6.63 2.60
C LYS A 43 2.73 5.95 1.74
N GLY A 44 3.69 5.27 2.36
CA GLY A 44 4.73 4.52 1.65
C GLY A 44 4.17 3.39 0.79
N LEU A 45 3.25 2.58 1.32
CA LEU A 45 2.54 1.55 0.55
C LEU A 45 1.80 2.15 -0.65
N PHE A 46 1.07 3.25 -0.43
CA PHE A 46 0.34 3.92 -1.49
C PHE A 46 1.28 4.39 -2.62
N PHE A 47 2.39 5.05 -2.30
CA PHE A 47 3.32 5.53 -3.31
C PHE A 47 4.03 4.40 -4.08
N LEU A 48 4.42 3.33 -3.41
CA LEU A 48 5.11 2.21 -4.05
C LEU A 48 4.22 1.41 -5.00
N PHE A 49 2.96 1.16 -4.62
CA PHE A 49 2.04 0.39 -5.46
C PHE A 49 1.31 1.22 -6.50
N TYR A 50 1.04 2.50 -6.22
CA TYR A 50 0.14 3.30 -7.04
C TYR A 50 0.69 4.68 -7.41
N GLY A 51 1.71 5.17 -6.72
CA GLY A 51 2.23 6.53 -6.92
C GLY A 51 2.84 6.78 -8.30
N LEU A 52 3.35 5.73 -8.96
CA LEU A 52 3.94 5.82 -10.31
C LEU A 52 2.90 5.77 -11.43
N GLU A 53 1.67 5.34 -11.14
CA GLU A 53 0.59 5.21 -12.14
C GLU A 53 -0.20 6.52 -12.32
N PHE A 54 0.12 7.53 -11.53
CA PHE A 54 -0.66 8.75 -11.42
C PHE A 54 0.22 9.99 -11.60
N ASP A 55 -0.20 10.89 -12.48
CA ASP A 55 0.43 12.21 -12.63
C ASP A 55 0.32 12.99 -11.30
N TYR A 56 1.32 13.80 -10.95
CA TYR A 56 1.55 14.34 -9.59
C TYR A 56 0.33 14.98 -8.90
N GLU A 57 -0.67 15.43 -9.67
CA GLU A 57 -1.93 15.97 -9.14
C GLU A 57 -2.86 14.95 -8.48
N LEU A 58 -2.90 13.71 -8.93
CA LEU A 58 -3.83 12.71 -8.40
C LEU A 58 -3.36 12.06 -7.08
N PRO A 59 -2.05 11.75 -6.89
CA PRO A 59 -1.51 11.31 -5.60
C PRO A 59 -1.77 12.35 -4.50
N ALA A 60 -1.64 13.65 -4.82
CA ALA A 60 -1.92 14.73 -3.87
C ALA A 60 -3.39 14.74 -3.40
N LYS A 61 -4.35 14.53 -4.32
CA LYS A 61 -5.78 14.44 -3.99
C LYS A 61 -6.10 13.22 -3.14
N ILE A 62 -5.44 12.08 -3.41
CA ILE A 62 -5.63 10.85 -2.62
C ILE A 62 -5.02 11.01 -1.22
N LEU A 63 -3.86 11.65 -1.10
CA LEU A 63 -3.25 11.93 0.20
C LEU A 63 -4.17 12.79 1.08
N ALA A 64 -4.72 13.86 0.51
CA ALA A 64 -5.66 14.74 1.20
C ALA A 64 -6.94 14.00 1.66
N ALA A 65 -7.45 13.07 0.84
CA ALA A 65 -8.61 12.25 1.19
C ALA A 65 -8.32 11.26 2.33
N ILE A 66 -7.12 10.67 2.36
CA ILE A 66 -6.68 9.77 3.45
C ILE A 66 -6.60 10.56 4.77
N GLU A 67 -5.98 11.74 4.76
CA GLU A 67 -5.85 12.60 5.93
C GLU A 67 -7.22 13.04 6.47
N PHE A 68 -8.12 13.44 5.57
CA PHE A 68 -9.50 13.80 5.93
C PHE A 68 -10.28 12.63 6.53
N THR A 69 -10.11 11.43 5.98
CA THR A 69 -10.80 10.23 6.47
C THR A 69 -10.33 9.87 7.87
N VAL A 70 -9.02 9.91 8.15
CA VAL A 70 -8.45 9.63 9.47
C VAL A 70 -8.99 10.58 10.55
N ILE A 71 -9.15 11.87 10.22
CA ILE A 71 -9.75 12.87 11.12
C ILE A 71 -11.22 12.53 11.42
N SER A 72 -11.98 12.06 10.43
CA SER A 72 -13.40 11.76 10.58
C SER A 72 -13.71 10.50 11.41
N ILE A 73 -12.77 9.57 11.57
CA ILE A 73 -12.95 8.34 12.37
C ILE A 73 -12.40 8.49 13.81
N ALA A 74 -11.62 9.53 14.06
CA ALA A 74 -11.03 9.83 15.36
C ALA A 74 -11.89 10.81 16.21
N GLY A 75 -12.98 11.32 15.65
CA GLY A 75 -13.94 12.24 16.29
C GLY A 75 -15.23 11.55 16.75
#